data_AF-A0A9P6EJZ0-F1
#
_entry.id   AF-A0A9P6EJZ0-F1
#
_cell.length_a   1.000
_cell.length_b   1.000
_cell.length_c   1.000
_cell.angle_alpha   90.00
_cell.angle_beta   90.00
_cell.angle_gamma   90.00
#
_symmetry.space_group_name_H-M   'P 1'
#
loop_
_entity.id
_entity.type
_entity.pdbx_description
1 polymer ?
#
loop_
_entity_poly.entity_id
_entity_poly.type
_entity_poly.pdbx_seq_one_letter_code
_entity_poly.pdbx_strand_id
1 'polypeptide(L)'
;MGICRTPFYNLVLLTSCLQTVFGTLAGFVNGRSPLLYIFGKLAGGLSIATWIWVAILMRFNRRPQSTSTLSRSTAHFSSFLVLSVVWLAVGIMLATQMPAECSVKMLWCAGAAFSSALAFCTSIFSLSAAIVIYRDAKASGAGLAVNVAQVDCKVRELGDDDVA
;
A
#
# COMPACT_ATOMS: atom_id res chain seq x y z
N MET A 1 -4.26 -20.85 -11.37
CA MET A 1 -4.27 -20.51 -9.94
C MET A 1 -4.41 -19.00 -9.76
N GLY A 2 -5.53 -18.55 -9.19
CA GLY A 2 -5.67 -17.16 -8.74
C GLY A 2 -4.89 -16.94 -7.45
N ILE A 3 -4.17 -15.82 -7.35
CA ILE A 3 -3.42 -15.47 -6.14
C ILE A 3 -4.36 -14.69 -5.23
N CYS A 4 -4.50 -15.09 -3.96
CA CYS A 4 -5.30 -14.32 -3.02
C CYS A 4 -4.73 -12.90 -2.88
N ARG A 5 -5.56 -11.87 -3.12
CA ARG A 5 -5.14 -10.46 -3.09
C ARG A 5 -5.07 -9.87 -1.68
N THR A 6 -5.79 -10.45 -0.73
CA THR A 6 -5.91 -9.99 0.66
C THR A 6 -4.57 -9.82 1.41
N PRO A 7 -3.58 -10.73 1.25
CA PRO A 7 -2.26 -10.56 1.86
C PRO A 7 -1.57 -9.25 1.47
N PHE A 8 -1.65 -8.85 0.20
CA PHE A 8 -1.02 -7.60 -0.25
C PHE A 8 -1.68 -6.36 0.37
N TYR A 9 -3.01 -6.38 0.56
CA TYR A 9 -3.73 -5.29 1.22
C TYR A 9 -3.29 -5.17 2.68
N ASN A 10 -3.18 -6.32 3.37
CA ASN A 10 -2.71 -6.37 4.74
C ASN A 10 -1.26 -5.88 4.88
N LEU A 11 -0.38 -6.22 3.93
CA LEU A 11 1.01 -5.76 3.93
C LEU A 11 1.11 -4.24 3.71
N VAL A 12 0.33 -3.68 2.78
CA VAL A 12 0.23 -2.21 2.60
C VAL A 12 -0.31 -1.54 3.86
N LEU A 13 -1.33 -2.12 4.49
CA LEU A 13 -1.91 -1.60 5.72
C LEU A 13 -0.90 -1.63 6.88
N LEU A 14 -0.20 -2.76 7.09
CA LEU A 14 0.83 -2.91 8.11
C LEU A 14 1.98 -1.91 7.93
N THR A 15 2.54 -1.84 6.72
CA THR A 15 3.64 -0.92 6.41
C THR A 15 3.21 0.52 6.56
N SER A 16 1.99 0.87 6.16
CA SER A 16 1.42 2.20 6.39
C SER A 16 1.27 2.50 7.88
N CYS A 17 0.71 1.60 8.69
CA CYS A 17 0.59 1.82 10.15
C CYS A 17 1.97 2.04 10.81
N LEU A 18 2.97 1.22 10.47
CA LEU A 18 4.34 1.42 10.96
C LEU A 18 4.91 2.76 10.49
N GLN A 19 4.64 3.15 9.25
CA GLN A 19 5.06 4.44 8.70
C GLN A 19 4.41 5.62 9.42
N THR A 20 3.20 5.48 9.97
CA THR A 20 2.61 6.54 10.81
C THR A 20 3.51 6.78 12.01
N VAL A 21 3.98 5.72 12.68
CA VAL A 21 4.86 5.83 13.86
C VAL A 21 6.20 6.45 13.47
N PHE A 22 6.92 5.83 12.54
CA PHE A 22 8.28 6.27 12.19
C PHE A 22 8.32 7.60 11.43
N GLY A 23 7.37 7.84 10.51
CA GLY A 23 7.26 9.10 9.78
C GLY A 23 6.90 10.27 10.69
N THR A 24 5.98 10.07 11.62
CA THR A 24 5.60 11.11 12.59
C THR A 24 6.75 11.40 13.56
N LEU A 25 7.42 10.36 14.08
CA LEU A 25 8.62 10.54 14.90
C LEU A 25 9.69 11.33 14.14
N ALA A 26 10.00 10.99 12.89
CA ALA A 26 10.94 11.74 12.06
C ALA A 26 10.49 13.20 11.82
N GLY A 27 9.19 13.45 11.74
CA GLY A 27 8.60 14.78 11.54
C GLY A 27 8.63 15.71 12.75
N PHE A 28 8.71 15.16 13.97
CA PHE A 28 8.76 15.94 15.22
C PHE A 28 10.17 16.08 15.79
N VAL A 29 11.13 15.36 15.23
CA VAL A 29 12.52 15.44 15.64
C VAL A 29 13.18 16.61 14.94
N ASN A 30 13.78 17.51 15.72
CA ASN A 30 14.70 18.52 15.20
C ASN A 30 16.04 17.85 14.83
N GLY A 31 16.06 17.23 13.65
CA GLY A 31 17.26 16.74 12.99
C GLY A 31 18.11 17.88 12.43
N ARG A 32 19.25 17.53 11.82
CA ARG A 32 20.12 18.53 11.16
C ARG A 32 19.68 18.82 9.72
N SER A 33 18.93 17.90 9.09
CA SER A 33 18.34 18.13 7.79
C SER A 33 17.25 19.20 7.87
N PRO A 34 17.32 20.24 7.03
CA PRO A 34 16.29 21.29 6.99
C PRO A 34 14.95 20.78 6.46
N LEU A 35 14.90 19.63 5.79
CA LEU A 35 13.70 19.13 5.11
C LEU A 35 13.10 17.89 5.75
N LEU A 36 13.85 17.16 6.59
CA LEU A 36 13.36 15.91 7.19
C LEU A 36 12.10 16.12 8.03
N TYR A 37 12.01 17.23 8.78
CA TYR A 37 10.81 17.52 9.56
C TYR A 37 9.56 17.70 8.68
N ILE A 38 9.72 18.30 7.49
CA ILE A 38 8.64 18.49 6.51
C ILE A 38 8.27 17.15 5.91
N PHE A 39 9.26 16.40 5.41
CA PHE A 39 9.05 15.13 4.75
C PHE A 39 8.50 14.07 5.71
N GLY A 40 8.93 14.07 6.97
CA GLY A 40 8.39 13.20 8.01
C GLY A 40 6.92 13.48 8.29
N LYS A 41 6.53 14.76 8.43
CA LYS A 41 5.11 15.15 8.60
C LYS A 41 4.26 14.75 7.40
N LEU A 42 4.75 14.97 6.18
CA LEU A 42 4.08 14.55 4.96
C LEU A 42 3.92 13.03 4.91
N ALA A 43 4.99 12.28 5.21
CA ALA A 43 4.97 10.83 5.22
C ALA A 43 4.01 10.27 6.29
N GLY A 44 3.98 10.86 7.49
CA GLY A 44 3.05 10.49 8.55
C GLY A 44 1.59 10.77 8.18
N GLY A 45 1.29 11.97 7.66
CA GLY A 45 -0.06 12.33 7.22
C GLY A 45 -0.55 11.48 6.05
N LEU A 46 0.29 11.26 5.05
CA LEU A 46 -0.03 10.39 3.91
C LEU A 46 -0.21 8.93 4.35
N SER A 47 0.58 8.46 5.31
CA SER A 47 0.41 7.15 5.92
C SER A 47 -0.97 6.99 6.56
N ILE A 48 -1.43 8.00 7.31
CA ILE A 48 -2.78 8.00 7.89
C ILE A 48 -3.86 7.88 6.82
N ALA A 49 -3.77 8.73 5.79
CA ALA A 49 -4.69 8.67 4.67
C ALA A 49 -4.66 7.31 3.96
N THR A 50 -3.46 6.72 3.80
CA THR A 50 -3.27 5.42 3.13
C THR A 50 -3.94 4.29 3.87
N TRP A 51 -3.68 4.10 5.18
CA TRP A 51 -4.27 2.97 5.88
C TRP A 51 -5.79 3.11 6.06
N ILE A 52 -6.31 4.34 6.20
CA ILE A 52 -7.77 4.60 6.18
C ILE A 52 -8.35 4.19 4.82
N TRP A 53 -7.73 4.61 3.72
CA TRP A 53 -8.20 4.29 2.38
C TRP A 53 -8.16 2.79 2.09
N VAL A 54 -7.07 2.10 2.47
CA VAL A 54 -6.94 0.64 2.30
C VAL A 54 -7.98 -0.09 3.15
N ALA A 55 -8.26 0.35 4.38
CA ALA A 55 -9.32 -0.23 5.21
C ALA A 55 -10.71 -0.10 4.56
N ILE A 56 -11.00 1.04 3.92
CA ILE A 56 -12.24 1.24 3.14
C ILE A 56 -12.29 0.24 1.98
N LEU A 57 -11.24 0.13 1.16
CA LEU A 57 -11.19 -0.82 0.05
C LEU A 57 -11.35 -2.27 0.51
N MET A 58 -10.71 -2.66 1.61
CA MET A 58 -10.88 -4.00 2.19
C MET A 58 -12.33 -4.28 2.59
N ARG A 59 -13.06 -3.28 3.10
CA ARG A 59 -14.48 -3.43 3.44
C ARG A 59 -15.34 -3.74 2.21
N PHE A 60 -15.00 -3.16 1.05
CA PHE A 60 -15.70 -3.38 -0.22
C PHE A 60 -15.22 -4.63 -0.98
N ASN A 61 -14.03 -5.14 -0.67
CA ASN A 61 -13.50 -6.41 -1.21
C ASN A 61 -14.34 -7.64 -0.82
N ARG A 62 -15.19 -7.54 0.20
CA ARG A 62 -16.02 -8.66 0.71
C ARG A 62 -17.51 -8.55 0.36
N ARG A 63 -17.86 -7.80 -0.69
CA ARG A 63 -19.27 -7.56 -1.07
C ARG A 63 -19.57 -7.98 -2.52
N PRO A 64 -19.81 -9.29 -2.78
CA PRO A 64 -20.01 -9.82 -4.13
C PRO A 64 -21.28 -9.31 -4.83
N GLN A 65 -22.31 -8.94 -4.07
CA GLN A 65 -23.58 -8.41 -4.61
C GLN A 65 -23.62 -6.87 -4.67
N SER A 66 -22.55 -6.18 -4.28
CA SER A 66 -22.50 -4.72 -4.30
C SER A 66 -22.30 -4.20 -5.71
N THR A 67 -23.16 -3.26 -6.12
CA THR A 67 -23.03 -2.51 -7.39
C THR A 67 -22.19 -1.24 -7.25
N SER A 68 -21.69 -0.95 -6.04
CA SER A 68 -20.86 0.22 -5.76
C SER A 68 -19.62 0.26 -6.64
N THR A 69 -19.24 1.46 -7.08
CA THR A 69 -18.00 1.70 -7.84
C THR A 69 -16.76 1.27 -7.05
N LEU A 70 -16.80 1.37 -5.71
CA LEU A 70 -15.72 0.92 -4.83
C LEU A 70 -15.55 -0.59 -4.78
N SER A 71 -16.54 -1.38 -5.22
CA SER A 71 -16.42 -2.84 -5.33
C SER A 71 -15.84 -3.29 -6.67
N ARG A 72 -15.61 -2.36 -7.62
CA ARG A 72 -15.09 -2.69 -8.97
C ARG A 72 -13.58 -2.78 -8.98
N SER A 73 -13.05 -3.68 -9.80
CA SER A 73 -11.60 -3.88 -9.94
C SER A 73 -10.87 -2.62 -10.39
N THR A 74 -11.51 -1.74 -11.16
CA THR A 74 -10.97 -0.41 -11.50
C THR A 74 -10.61 0.42 -10.28
N ALA A 75 -11.49 0.51 -9.27
CA ALA A 75 -11.28 1.35 -8.10
C ALA A 75 -10.11 0.84 -7.25
N HIS A 76 -10.03 -0.46 -7.07
CA HIS A 76 -8.93 -1.10 -6.36
C HIS A 76 -7.61 -0.97 -7.14
N PHE A 77 -7.60 -1.31 -8.43
CA PHE A 77 -6.42 -1.21 -9.29
C PHE A 77 -5.83 0.20 -9.33
N SER A 78 -6.66 1.20 -9.65
CA SER A 78 -6.23 2.60 -9.72
C SER A 78 -5.71 3.11 -8.37
N SER A 79 -6.38 2.77 -7.27
CA SER A 79 -5.93 3.13 -5.92
C SER A 79 -4.52 2.61 -5.63
N PHE A 80 -4.28 1.31 -5.83
CA PHE A 80 -2.98 0.72 -5.54
C PHE A 80 -1.89 1.17 -6.52
N LEU A 81 -2.24 1.46 -7.78
CA LEU A 81 -1.30 2.04 -8.73
C LEU A 81 -0.86 3.44 -8.31
N VAL A 82 -1.80 4.30 -7.92
CA VAL A 82 -1.50 5.65 -7.41
C VAL A 82 -0.68 5.57 -6.13
N LEU A 83 -1.07 4.71 -5.17
CA LEU A 83 -0.30 4.49 -3.94
C LEU A 83 1.13 4.03 -4.25
N SER A 84 1.33 3.14 -5.22
CA SER A 84 2.66 2.69 -5.62
C SER A 84 3.56 3.85 -6.04
N VAL A 85 3.07 4.75 -6.91
CA VAL A 85 3.84 5.89 -7.43
C VAL A 85 4.11 6.90 -6.32
N VAL A 86 3.09 7.24 -5.52
CA VAL A 86 3.22 8.22 -4.44
C VAL A 86 4.21 7.73 -3.38
N TRP A 87 4.11 6.47 -2.95
CA TRP A 87 5.01 5.91 -1.94
C TRP A 87 6.44 5.74 -2.44
N LEU A 88 6.63 5.48 -3.74
CA LEU A 88 7.96 5.48 -4.35
C LEU A 88 8.61 6.87 -4.25
N ALA A 89 7.86 7.92 -4.60
CA ALA A 89 8.35 9.29 -4.49
C ALA A 89 8.71 9.65 -3.05
N VAL A 90 7.86 9.30 -2.08
CA VAL A 90 8.12 9.52 -0.65
C VAL A 90 9.36 8.76 -0.18
N GLY A 91 9.54 7.50 -0.62
CA GLY A 91 10.73 6.70 -0.31
C GLY A 91 12.01 7.37 -0.80
N ILE A 92 12.02 7.84 -2.06
CA ILE A 92 13.17 8.58 -2.62
C ILE A 92 13.41 9.87 -1.84
N MET A 93 12.36 10.65 -1.54
CA MET A 93 12.47 11.88 -0.77
C MET A 93 13.11 11.64 0.61
N LEU A 94 12.65 10.63 1.35
CA LEU A 94 13.21 10.29 2.65
C LEU A 94 14.65 9.76 2.54
N ALA A 95 14.93 8.90 1.55
CA ALA A 95 16.26 8.35 1.32
C ALA A 95 17.30 9.44 1.04
N THR A 96 16.95 10.49 0.29
CA THR A 96 17.88 11.59 -0.01
C THR A 96 18.30 12.39 1.22
N GLN A 97 17.53 12.35 2.32
CA GLN A 97 17.86 13.04 3.56
C GLN A 97 18.74 12.20 4.50
N MET A 98 18.86 10.89 4.25
CA MET A 98 19.59 9.97 5.14
C MET A 98 21.06 10.35 5.37
N PRO A 99 21.86 10.73 4.35
CA PRO A 99 23.27 11.06 4.58
C PRO A 99 23.48 12.19 5.60
N ALA A 100 22.60 13.19 5.58
CA ALA A 100 22.67 14.31 6.51
C ALA A 100 22.42 13.84 7.95
N GLU A 101 21.43 12.98 8.18
CA GLU A 101 21.09 12.50 9.53
C GLU A 101 22.09 11.46 10.06
N CYS A 102 22.59 10.59 9.19
CA CYS A 102 23.56 9.56 9.52
C CYS A 102 24.93 10.12 9.94
N SER A 103 25.24 11.36 9.54
CA SER A 103 26.46 12.05 9.98
C SER A 103 26.40 12.56 11.43
N VAL A 104 25.22 12.59 12.07
CA VAL A 104 25.02 13.28 13.35
C VAL A 104 24.65 12.32 14.48
N LYS A 105 23.62 11.49 14.30
CA LYS A 105 23.14 10.55 15.32
C LYS A 105 22.65 9.25 14.69
N MET A 106 23.14 8.14 15.22
CA MET A 106 22.76 6.80 14.78
C MET A 106 21.26 6.52 14.92
N LEU A 107 20.61 7.06 15.96
CA LEU A 107 19.16 6.87 16.17
C LEU A 107 18.31 7.56 15.09
N TRP A 108 18.67 8.78 14.67
CA TRP A 108 17.96 9.52 13.63
C TRP A 108 18.18 8.88 12.26
N CYS A 109 19.41 8.45 12.00
CA CYS A 109 19.74 7.63 10.84
C CYS A 109 18.86 6.39 10.75
N ALA A 110 18.73 5.65 11.86
CA ALA A 110 17.89 4.46 11.92
C ALA A 110 16.42 4.81 11.66
N GLY A 111 15.87 5.85 12.30
CA GLY A 111 14.49 6.29 12.07
C GLY A 111 14.21 6.66 10.61
N ALA A 112 15.10 7.46 10.00
CA ALA A 112 14.99 7.83 8.59
C ALA A 112 15.14 6.63 7.65
N ALA A 113 16.07 5.71 7.94
CA ALA A 113 16.28 4.48 7.20
C ALA A 113 15.05 3.56 7.25
N PHE A 114 14.49 3.32 8.44
CA PHE A 114 13.27 2.53 8.61
C PHE A 114 12.08 3.18 7.90
N SER A 115 11.92 4.49 8.04
CA SER A 115 10.83 5.21 7.39
C SER A 115 10.93 5.16 5.86
N SER A 116 12.15 5.28 5.32
CA SER A 116 12.42 5.12 3.89
C SER A 116 12.13 3.70 3.41
N ALA A 117 12.61 2.69 4.13
CA ALA A 117 12.36 1.28 3.81
C ALA A 117 10.87 0.93 3.82
N LEU A 118 10.12 1.42 4.82
CA LEU A 118 8.67 1.24 4.90
C LEU A 118 7.94 1.89 3.72
N ALA A 119 8.36 3.08 3.28
CA ALA A 119 7.80 3.74 2.09
C ALA A 119 8.04 2.90 0.82
N PHE A 120 9.26 2.39 0.61
CA PHE A 120 9.55 1.50 -0.52
C PHE A 120 8.76 0.19 -0.45
N CYS A 121 8.67 -0.45 0.72
CA CYS A 121 7.86 -1.65 0.91
C CYS A 121 6.38 -1.37 0.59
N THR A 122 5.84 -0.25 1.06
CA THR A 122 4.45 0.16 0.78
C THR A 122 4.23 0.33 -0.73
N SER A 123 5.19 0.93 -1.44
CA SER A 123 5.15 1.06 -2.90
C SER A 123 5.15 -0.31 -3.59
N ILE A 124 6.10 -1.19 -3.25
CA ILE A 124 6.23 -2.53 -3.85
C ILE A 124 4.98 -3.39 -3.59
N PHE A 125 4.45 -3.38 -2.37
CA PHE A 125 3.25 -4.14 -2.03
C PHE A 125 2.01 -3.57 -2.72
N SER A 126 1.93 -2.25 -2.89
CA SER A 126 0.86 -1.62 -3.65
C SER A 126 0.93 -1.99 -5.13
N LEU A 127 2.12 -1.95 -5.75
CA LEU A 127 2.32 -2.40 -7.12
C LEU A 127 1.94 -3.88 -7.29
N SER A 128 2.37 -4.72 -6.36
CA SER A 128 2.05 -6.15 -6.38
C SER A 128 0.54 -6.38 -6.30
N ALA A 129 -0.17 -5.66 -5.42
CA ALA A 129 -1.63 -5.70 -5.34
C ALA A 129 -2.26 -5.29 -6.68
N ALA A 130 -1.80 -4.18 -7.29
CA ALA A 130 -2.31 -3.71 -8.58
C ALA A 130 -2.10 -4.75 -9.70
N ILE A 131 -0.93 -5.38 -9.76
CA ILE A 131 -0.63 -6.44 -10.73
C ILE A 131 -1.56 -7.64 -10.54
N VAL A 132 -1.76 -8.10 -9.29
CA VAL A 132 -2.67 -9.22 -9.00
C VAL A 132 -4.10 -8.87 -9.41
N ILE A 133 -4.60 -7.70 -9.04
CA ILE A 133 -5.95 -7.24 -9.41
C ILE A 133 -6.10 -7.17 -10.94
N TYR A 134 -5.10 -6.65 -11.65
CA TYR A 134 -5.14 -6.56 -13.11
C TYR A 134 -5.17 -7.95 -13.76
N ARG A 135 -4.37 -8.89 -13.27
CA ARG A 135 -4.36 -10.27 -13.76
C ARG A 135 -5.70 -10.96 -13.51
N ASP A 136 -6.25 -10.83 -12.31
CA ASP A 136 -7.56 -11.37 -11.93
C ASP A 136 -8.68 -10.79 -12.81
N ALA A 137 -8.67 -9.46 -12.99
CA ALA A 137 -9.64 -8.77 -13.83
C ALA A 137 -9.54 -9.20 -15.30
N LYS A 138 -8.33 -9.33 -15.84
CA LYS A 138 -8.10 -9.80 -17.21
C LYS A 138 -8.57 -11.25 -17.40
N ALA A 139 -8.35 -12.12 -16.42
CA ALA A 139 -8.80 -13.52 -16.47
C ALA A 139 -10.33 -13.67 -16.42
N SER A 140 -11.04 -12.70 -15.82
CA SER A 140 -12.50 -12.75 -15.67
C SER A 140 -13.29 -12.54 -16.98
N GLY A 141 -12.67 -12.03 -18.05
CA GLY A 141 -13.33 -11.65 -19.31
C GLY A 141 -14.10 -10.33 -19.26
N ALA A 142 -14.61 -9.93 -18.10
CA ALA A 142 -15.28 -8.63 -17.88
C ALA A 142 -14.30 -7.45 -17.65
N GLY A 143 -13.00 -7.74 -17.58
CA GLY A 143 -11.95 -6.74 -17.39
C GLY A 143 -12.06 -6.03 -16.04
N LEU A 144 -11.61 -4.77 -15.96
CA LEU A 144 -11.59 -4.01 -14.71
C LEU A 144 -12.99 -3.60 -14.20
N ALA A 145 -14.04 -3.75 -15.00
CA ALA A 145 -15.40 -3.45 -14.59
C ALA A 145 -16.00 -4.51 -13.64
N VAL A 146 -15.37 -5.69 -13.55
CA VAL A 146 -15.82 -6.80 -12.71
C VAL A 146 -15.83 -6.43 -11.22
N ASN A 147 -16.79 -6.97 -10.48
CA ASN A 147 -16.77 -6.87 -9.03
C ASN A 147 -15.63 -7.77 -8.49
N VAL A 148 -14.78 -7.15 -7.68
CA VAL A 148 -13.58 -7.74 -7.10
C VAL A 148 -13.91 -9.01 -6.30
N ALA A 149 -14.99 -9.01 -5.52
CA ALA A 149 -15.39 -10.15 -4.71
C ALA A 149 -15.90 -11.34 -5.55
N GLN A 150 -16.48 -11.11 -6.73
CA GLN A 150 -16.96 -12.19 -7.61
C GLN A 150 -15.81 -13.00 -8.21
N VAL A 151 -14.68 -12.35 -8.50
CA VAL A 151 -13.49 -13.04 -9.01
C VAL A 151 -12.83 -13.89 -7.93
N ASP A 152 -12.95 -13.50 -6.66
CA ASP A 152 -12.38 -14.25 -5.52
C ASP A 152 -13.17 -15.54 -5.24
N CYS A 153 -14.51 -15.49 -5.36
CA CYS A 153 -15.37 -16.68 -5.19
C CYS A 153 -15.15 -17.75 -6.27
N LYS A 154 -15.00 -17.34 -7.54
CA LYS A 154 -14.90 -18.29 -8.67
C LYS A 154 -13.65 -19.17 -8.60
N VAL A 155 -12.54 -18.64 -8.06
CA VAL A 155 -11.30 -19.41 -7.84
C VAL A 155 -11.46 -20.44 -6.72
N ARG A 156 -12.32 -20.16 -5.74
CA ARG A 156 -12.52 -21.03 -4.58
C ARG A 156 -13.41 -22.23 -4.92
N GLU A 157 -14.43 -22.04 -5.74
CA GLU A 157 -15.29 -23.13 -6.24
C GLU A 157 -14.52 -24.08 -7.17
N LEU A 158 -13.75 -23.54 -8.14
CA LEU A 158 -12.95 -24.37 -9.06
C LEU A 158 -11.81 -25.14 -8.37
N GLY A 159 -11.37 -24.71 -7.19
CA GLY A 159 -10.34 -25.41 -6.41
C GLY A 159 -10.88 -26.56 -5.55
N ASP A 160 -12.18 -26.54 -5.22
CA ASP A 160 -12.84 -27.64 -4.50
C ASP A 160 -13.26 -28.77 -5.45
N ASP A 161 -13.57 -28.46 -6.72
CA ASP A 161 -13.93 -29.47 -7.73
C ASP A 161 -12.75 -30.34 -8.19
N ASP A 162 -11.50 -29.88 -8.02
CA ASP A 162 -10.28 -30.65 -8.34
C ASP A 162 -9.85 -31.61 -7.20
N VAL A 163 -10.59 -31.64 -6.09
CA VAL A 163 -10.30 -32.48 -4.90
C VAL A 163 -11.39 -33.55 -4.67
N ALA A 164 -12.40 -33.62 -5.54
CA ALA A 164 -13.50 -34.60 -5.47
C ALA A 164 -13.31 -35.80 -6.41
#